data_AF-A0A9X1XG41-F1
#
_entry.id   AF-A0A9X1XG41-F1
#
_cell.length_a   1.000
_cell.length_b   1.000
_cell.length_c   1.000
_cell.angle_alpha   90.00
_cell.angle_beta   90.00
_cell.angle_gamma   90.00
#
_symmetry.space_group_name_H-M   'P 1'
#
loop_
_entity.id
_entity.type
_entity.pdbx_description
1 polymer ?
#
loop_
_entity_poly.entity_id
_entity_poly.type
_entity_poly.pdbx_seq_one_letter_code
_entity_poly.pdbx_strand_id
1 'polypeptide(L)' 'MENDALFSHVKSMIVSSTKVPKCMAVSTVKVADLYGVKPMEIEQGLNALVDEGRLKREKLNDYPNYEVYLLP' A
#
# COMPACT_ATOMS: atom_id res chain seq x y z
N MET A 1 -5.12 10.06 -8.73
CA MET A 1 -3.74 10.34 -8.24
C MET A 1 -2.73 9.72 -9.22
N GLU A 2 -1.54 10.31 -9.42
CA GLU A 2 -0.48 9.65 -10.21
C GLU A 2 0.12 8.46 -9.45
N ASN A 3 0.30 7.32 -10.13
CA ASN A 3 0.79 6.08 -9.52
C ASN A 3 2.18 6.24 -8.87
N ASP A 4 3.04 7.10 -9.42
CA ASP A 4 4.38 7.36 -8.86
C ASP A 4 4.33 8.11 -7.52
N ALA A 5 3.41 9.05 -7.36
CA ALA A 5 3.21 9.73 -6.09
C ALA A 5 2.68 8.75 -5.02
N LEU A 6 1.76 7.88 -5.41
CA LEU A 6 1.21 6.85 -4.51
C LEU A 6 2.30 5.85 -4.11
N PHE A 7 3.10 5.39 -5.08
CA PHE A 7 4.20 4.49 -4.83
C PHE A 7 5.24 5.10 -3.89
N SER A 8 5.64 6.35 -4.12
CA SER A 8 6.60 7.05 -3.26
C SER A 8 6.12 7.12 -1.80
N HIS A 9 4.84 7.44 -1.61
CA HIS A 9 4.22 7.46 -0.28
C HIS A 9 4.24 6.08 0.39
N VAL A 10 3.71 5.06 -0.29
CA VAL A 10 3.62 3.69 0.24
C VAL A 10 5.01 3.11 0.50
N LYS A 11 5.98 3.34 -0.39
CA LYS A 11 7.37 2.95 -0.19
C LYS A 11 7.95 3.57 1.08
N SER A 12 7.74 4.86 1.32
CA SER A 12 8.19 5.53 2.54
C SER A 12 7.58 4.90 3.80
N MET A 13 6.28 4.58 3.77
CA MET A 13 5.61 3.87 4.86
C MET A 13 6.21 2.48 5.11
N ILE A 14 6.48 1.71 4.06
CA ILE A 14 7.08 0.37 4.19
C ILE A 14 8.51 0.46 4.74
N VAL A 15 9.33 1.38 4.22
CA VAL A 15 10.72 1.56 4.66
C VAL A 15 10.79 2.00 6.12
N SER A 16 9.86 2.85 6.58
CA SER A 16 9.78 3.30 7.98
C SER A 16 9.16 2.26 8.93
N SER A 17 8.58 1.17 8.41
CA SER A 17 8.01 0.10 9.24
C SER A 17 9.07 -0.59 10.09
N THR A 18 8.70 -0.91 11.32
CA THR A 18 9.50 -1.71 12.26
C THR A 18 9.29 -3.22 12.09
N LYS A 19 8.34 -3.64 11.23
CA LYS A 19 8.07 -5.07 10.96
C LYS A 19 9.23 -5.72 10.20
N VAL A 20 9.41 -7.02 10.43
CA VAL A 20 10.39 -7.86 9.73
C VAL A 20 9.66 -9.09 9.17
N PRO A 21 9.57 -9.27 7.84
CA PRO A 21 10.05 -8.37 6.79
C PRO A 21 9.31 -7.02 6.80
N LYS A 22 9.92 -5.98 6.22
CA LYS A 22 9.33 -4.64 6.17
C LYS A 22 8.06 -4.66 5.34
N CYS A 23 6.93 -4.43 5.99
CA CYS A 23 5.61 -4.37 5.37
C CYS A 23 4.72 -3.37 6.08
N MET A 24 3.67 -2.92 5.40
CA MET A 24 2.66 -2.04 5.95
C MET A 24 1.26 -2.38 5.46
N ALA A 25 0.28 -2.27 6.37
CA ALA A 25 -1.11 -2.20 5.96
C ALA A 25 -1.40 -0.78 5.46
N VAL A 26 -2.01 -0.68 4.28
CA VAL A 26 -2.38 0.61 3.67
C VAL A 26 -3.89 0.72 3.68
N SER A 27 -4.42 1.72 4.40
CA SER A 27 -5.85 2.01 4.40
C SER A 27 -6.18 2.91 3.22
N THR A 28 -6.88 2.39 2.21
CA THR A 28 -7.30 3.13 1.02
C THR A 28 -8.09 4.37 1.38
N VAL A 29 -9.01 4.27 2.35
CA VAL A 29 -9.82 5.40 2.83
C VAL A 29 -8.95 6.51 3.43
N LYS A 30 -7.99 6.17 4.31
CA LYS A 30 -7.12 7.18 4.93
C LYS A 30 -6.21 7.85 3.92
N VAL A 31 -5.64 7.08 3.01
CA VAL A 31 -4.78 7.64 1.95
C VAL A 31 -5.61 8.52 1.02
N ALA A 32 -6.82 8.12 0.67
CA ALA A 32 -7.70 8.90 -0.19
C ALA A 32 -8.05 10.25 0.44
N ASP A 33 -8.35 10.27 1.74
CA ASP A 33 -8.60 11.48 2.52
C ASP A 33 -7.38 12.41 2.53
N LEU A 34 -6.17 11.87 2.76
CA LEU A 34 -4.91 12.65 2.73
C LEU A 34 -4.64 13.33 1.38
N TYR A 35 -5.06 12.71 0.28
CA TYR A 35 -4.84 13.21 -1.08
C TYR A 35 -6.06 13.89 -1.70
N GLY A 36 -7.20 13.97 -0.98
CA GLY A 36 -8.44 14.56 -1.49
C GLY A 36 -9.02 13.83 -2.71
N VAL A 37 -8.78 12.52 -2.83
CA VAL A 37 -9.23 11.67 -3.95
C VAL A 37 -10.24 10.63 -3.49
N LYS A 38 -10.81 9.85 -4.41
CA LYS A 38 -11.71 8.75 -4.04
C LYS A 38 -10.91 7.52 -3.58
N PRO A 39 -11.40 6.75 -2.57
CA PRO A 39 -10.76 5.49 -2.16
C PRO A 39 -10.53 4.49 -3.30
N MET A 40 -11.45 4.47 -4.27
CA MET A 40 -11.35 3.64 -5.48
C MET A 40 -10.12 3.98 -6.33
N GLU A 41 -9.71 5.25 -6.42
CA GLU A 41 -8.50 5.63 -7.16
C GLU A 41 -7.24 5.11 -6.48
N ILE A 42 -7.22 5.11 -5.14
CA ILE A 42 -6.10 4.55 -4.37
C ILE A 42 -6.05 3.03 -4.53
N GLU A 43 -7.20 2.36 -4.45
CA GLU A 43 -7.29 0.91 -4.65
C GLU A 43 -6.81 0.49 -6.05
N GLN A 44 -7.25 1.22 -7.09
CA GLN A 44 -6.79 1.00 -8.47
C GLN A 44 -5.28 1.23 -8.61
N GLY A 45 -4.75 2.30 -8.03
CA GLY A 45 -3.32 2.58 -8.05
C GLY A 45 -2.50 1.51 -7.32
N LEU A 46 -2.95 1.04 -6.16
CA LEU A 46 -2.29 -0.05 -5.43
C LEU A 46 -2.30 -1.36 -6.23
N ASN A 47 -3.42 -1.71 -6.87
CA ASN A 47 -3.50 -2.87 -7.73
C ASN A 47 -2.55 -2.75 -8.93
N ALA A 48 -2.53 -1.59 -9.61
CA ALA A 48 -1.61 -1.35 -10.72
C ALA A 48 -0.14 -1.49 -10.29
N LEU A 49 0.24 -0.96 -9.12
CA LEU A 49 1.60 -1.11 -8.59
C LEU A 49 1.96 -2.56 -8.25
N VAL A 50 0.99 -3.39 -7.87
CA VAL A 50 1.18 -4.83 -7.67
C VAL A 50 1.33 -5.55 -9.02
N ASP A 51 0.47 -5.24 -9.98
CA ASP A 51 0.50 -5.82 -11.32
C ASP A 51 1.78 -5.45 -12.09
N GLU A 52 2.30 -4.24 -11.90
CA GLU A 52 3.59 -3.76 -12.41
C GLU A 52 4.80 -4.40 -11.69
N GLY A 53 4.57 -5.17 -10.62
CA GLY A 53 5.64 -5.78 -9.81
C GLY A 53 6.42 -4.79 -8.96
N ARG A 54 5.91 -3.56 -8.75
CA ARG A 54 6.55 -2.54 -7.89
C ARG A 54 6.22 -2.75 -6.41
N LEU A 55 5.08 -3.39 -6.12
CA LEU A 55 4.68 -3.80 -4.78
C LEU A 55 4.32 -5.29 -4.78
N LYS A 56 4.50 -5.94 -3.63
CA LYS A 56 3.92 -7.25 -3.36
C LYS A 56 2.80 -7.09 -2.35
N ARG A 57 1.66 -7.74 -2.60
CA ARG A 57 0.53 -7.81 -1.67
C ARG A 57 0.50 -9.19 -1.02
N GLU A 58 0.46 -9.22 0.30
CA GLU A 58 0.28 -10.45 1.09
C GLU A 58 -0.86 -10.28 2.08
N LYS A 59 -1.49 -11.41 2.43
CA LYS A 59 -2.48 -11.45 3.50
C LYS A 59 -1.84 -12.10 4.70
N LEU A 60 -1.89 -11.44 5.86
CA LEU A 60 -1.48 -12.10 7.08
C LEU A 60 -2.52 -13.16 7.44
N ASN A 61 -2.04 -14.39 7.63
CA ASN A 61 -2.87 -15.54 7.98
C ASN A 61 -3.22 -15.56 9.48
N ASP A 62 -2.51 -14.76 10.28
CA ASP A 62 -2.77 -14.60 11.70
C ASP A 62 -3.66 -13.39 11.97
N TYR A 63 -4.48 -13.49 13.00
CA TYR A 63 -5.32 -12.38 13.43
C TYR A 63 -4.46 -11.18 13.85
N PRO A 64 -4.81 -9.96 13.41
CA PRO A 64 -5.92 -9.61 12.53
C PRO A 64 -5.54 -9.88 11.06
N ASN A 65 -6.39 -10.58 10.30
CA ASN A 65 -6.16 -11.04 8.92
C ASN A 65 -6.12 -9.88 7.88
N TYR A 66 -5.30 -8.87 8.11
CA TYR A 66 -5.19 -7.70 7.26
C TYR A 66 -4.24 -7.94 6.08
N GLU A 67 -4.53 -7.23 4.99
CA GLU A 67 -3.63 -7.15 3.84
C GLU A 67 -2.47 -6.21 4.14
N VAL A 68 -1.29 -6.62 3.69
CA VAL A 68 -0.06 -5.84 3.78
C VAL A 68 0.59 -5.72 2.41
N TYR A 69 1.28 -4.60 2.25
CA TYR A 69 2.12 -4.31 1.10
C TYR A 69 3.58 -4.34 1.55
N LEU A 70 4.42 -4.91 0.69
CA LEU A 70 5.87 -5.01 0.84
C LEU A 70 6.54 -4.61 -0.48
N LEU A 71 7.80 -4.21 -0.38
CA LEU A 71 8.65 -4.06 -1.56
C LEU A 71 9.07 -5.45 -2.07
N PRO A 72 9.21 -5.64 -3.40
CA PRO A 72 9.69 -6.89 -4.00
C PRO A 72 11.05 -7.36 -3.48
#